data_AF-A0A4V2EWM0-F1
#
_entry.id   AF-A0A4V2EWM0-F1
#
_cell.length_a   1.000
_cell.length_b   1.000
_cell.length_c   1.000
_cell.angle_alpha   90.00
_cell.angle_beta   90.00
_cell.angle_gamma   90.00
#
_symmetry.space_group_name_H-M   'P 1'
#
loop_
_entity.id
_entity.type
_entity.pdbx_description
1 polymer ?
#
loop_
_entity_poly.entity_id
_entity_poly.type
_entity_poly.pdbx_seq_one_letter_code
_entity_poly.pdbx_strand_id
1 'polypeptide(L)'
;MSARPAVRILLLLGITFVIAVLVLTVVQAPQATDIGMLLTYQVLGALVGFSSIAGVLWAVFVVIGSIRLRDRPRGRRVLWFSASAVLCASINAVVVSALSAGADGWGGLIAAIAIGVAAIFVASAIAATLIVELVILRTRAAATPTTAPTAAP
;
A
#
# COMPACT_ATOMS: atom_id res chain seq x y z
N MET A 1 22.26 -7.49 -10.10
CA MET A 1 21.42 -8.41 -9.29
C MET A 1 19.97 -7.95 -9.35
N SER A 2 19.07 -8.68 -10.03
CA SER A 2 17.65 -8.35 -9.99
C SER A 2 17.17 -8.47 -8.54
N ALA A 3 16.57 -7.42 -7.99
CA ALA A 3 15.83 -7.58 -6.75
C ALA A 3 14.79 -8.67 -7.02
N ARG A 4 14.92 -9.83 -6.36
CA ARG A 4 14.01 -10.96 -6.56
C ARG A 4 12.57 -10.42 -6.44
N PRO A 5 11.67 -10.70 -7.40
CA PRO A 5 10.33 -10.11 -7.42
C PRO A 5 9.60 -10.28 -6.09
N ALA A 6 9.84 -11.38 -5.39
CA ALA A 6 9.36 -11.64 -4.03
C ALA A 6 9.74 -10.53 -3.02
N VAL A 7 10.99 -10.04 -3.02
CA VAL A 7 11.43 -8.98 -2.11
C VAL A 7 10.72 -7.66 -2.40
N ARG A 8 10.51 -7.33 -3.68
CA ARG A 8 9.77 -6.11 -4.05
C ARG A 8 8.32 -6.20 -3.59
N ILE A 9 7.68 -7.35 -3.82
CA ILE A 9 6.29 -7.60 -3.40
C ILE A 9 6.18 -7.45 -1.88
N LEU A 10 7.05 -8.13 -1.11
CA LEU A 10 7.07 -8.07 0.34
C LEU A 10 7.29 -6.64 0.86
N LEU A 11 8.22 -5.89 0.25
CA LEU A 11 8.48 -4.51 0.64
C LEU A 11 7.29 -3.60 0.33
N LEU A 12 6.68 -3.71 -0.85
CA LEU A 12 5.53 -2.89 -1.21
C LEU A 12 4.36 -3.17 -0.27
N LEU A 13 4.00 -4.44 -0.08
CA LEU A 13 2.88 -4.81 0.79
C LEU A 13 3.16 -4.45 2.25
N GLY A 14 4.34 -4.81 2.76
CA GLY A 14 4.73 -4.55 4.15
C GLY A 14 4.79 -3.06 4.48
N ILE A 15 5.46 -2.26 3.63
CA ILE A 15 5.57 -0.81 3.86
C ILE A 15 4.21 -0.14 3.73
N THR A 16 3.38 -0.55 2.76
CA THR A 16 2.02 0.01 2.64
C THR A 16 1.19 -0.28 3.88
N PHE A 17 1.27 -1.51 4.41
CA PHE A 17 0.57 -1.89 5.64
C PHE A 17 1.04 -1.06 6.83
N VAL A 18 2.36 -0.94 7.02
CA VAL A 18 2.93 -0.14 8.10
C VAL A 18 2.50 1.32 8.01
N ILE A 19 2.58 1.93 6.82
CA ILE A 19 2.16 3.34 6.63
C ILE A 19 0.67 3.50 6.92
N ALA A 20 -0.18 2.60 6.43
CA ALA A 20 -1.61 2.70 6.66
C ALA A 20 -1.98 2.56 8.13
N VAL A 21 -1.37 1.60 8.84
CA VAL A 21 -1.54 1.44 10.29
C VAL A 21 -1.10 2.71 11.01
N LEU A 22 0.06 3.28 10.68
CA LEU A 22 0.55 4.52 11.28
C LEU A 22 -0.40 5.70 11.03
N VAL A 23 -0.87 5.88 9.80
CA VAL A 23 -1.82 6.94 9.45
C VAL A 23 -3.13 6.77 10.23
N LEU A 24 -3.66 5.56 10.30
CA LEU A 24 -4.84 5.26 11.11
C LEU A 24 -4.60 5.54 12.60
N THR A 25 -3.43 5.19 13.14
CA THR A 25 -3.07 5.52 14.52
C THR A 25 -3.13 7.02 14.75
N VAL A 26 -2.49 7.79 13.88
CA VAL A 26 -2.39 9.26 14.03
C VAL A 26 -3.76 9.92 13.92
N VAL A 27 -4.61 9.45 13.00
CA VAL A 27 -5.96 9.99 12.81
C VAL A 27 -6.90 9.65 13.97
N GLN A 28 -6.79 8.43 14.54
CA GLN A 28 -7.69 7.96 15.59
C GLN A 28 -7.21 8.28 17.01
N ALA A 29 -5.90 8.51 17.22
CA ALA A 29 -5.33 8.79 18.54
C ALA A 29 -6.00 9.96 19.30
N PRO A 30 -6.37 11.08 18.66
CA PRO A 30 -7.06 12.18 19.36
C PRO A 30 -8.47 11.82 19.83
N GLN A 31 -9.09 10.79 19.26
CA GLN A 31 -10.44 10.35 19.58
C GLN A 31 -10.47 9.22 20.62
N ALA A 32 -9.31 8.59 20.88
CA ALA A 32 -9.21 7.48 21.82
C ALA A 32 -9.05 7.99 23.26
N THR A 33 -9.92 7.53 24.16
CA THR A 33 -9.85 7.83 25.59
C THR A 33 -8.91 6.89 26.35
N ASP A 34 -8.65 5.70 25.80
CA ASP A 34 -7.71 4.70 26.32
C ASP A 34 -7.10 3.83 25.20
N ILE A 35 -6.09 3.04 25.54
CA ILE A 35 -5.34 2.18 24.61
C ILE A 35 -6.21 1.06 24.03
N GLY A 36 -7.17 0.53 24.80
CA GLY A 36 -8.11 -0.50 24.35
C GLY A 36 -9.02 0.03 23.25
N MET A 37 -9.57 1.23 23.42
CA MET A 37 -10.36 1.93 22.40
C MET A 37 -9.56 2.18 21.11
N LEU A 38 -8.29 2.61 21.23
CA LEU A 38 -7.39 2.77 20.08
C LEU A 38 -7.19 1.45 19.32
N LEU A 39 -6.96 0.35 20.03
CA LEU A 39 -6.80 -0.98 19.45
C LEU A 39 -8.07 -1.46 18.74
N THR A 40 -9.25 -1.20 19.29
CA THR A 40 -10.52 -1.57 18.65
C THR A 40 -10.73 -0.80 17.34
N TYR A 41 -10.45 0.51 17.32
CA TYR A 41 -10.52 1.30 16.09
C TYR A 41 -9.48 0.90 15.04
N GLN A 42 -8.30 0.50 15.48
CA GLN A 42 -7.27 -0.06 14.62
C GLN A 42 -7.72 -1.36 13.96
N VAL A 43 -8.25 -2.30 14.74
CA VAL A 43 -8.69 -3.60 14.22
C VAL A 43 -9.86 -3.44 13.26
N LEU A 44 -10.86 -2.62 13.60
CA LEU A 44 -11.98 -2.32 12.71
C LEU A 44 -11.52 -1.56 11.46
N GLY A 45 -10.67 -0.54 11.60
CA GLY A 45 -10.13 0.23 10.48
C GLY A 45 -9.24 -0.59 9.56
N ALA A 46 -8.42 -1.49 10.11
CA ALA A 46 -7.57 -2.39 9.35
C ALA A 46 -8.39 -3.47 8.63
N LEU A 47 -9.41 -4.05 9.28
CA LEU A 47 -10.29 -5.05 8.67
C LEU A 47 -11.18 -4.46 7.56
N VAL A 48 -11.78 -3.30 7.79
CA VAL A 48 -12.65 -2.63 6.81
C VAL A 48 -11.83 -2.03 5.66
N GLY A 49 -10.56 -1.69 5.94
CA GLY A 49 -9.72 -0.98 4.97
C GLY A 49 -8.68 -1.77 4.25
N PHE A 50 -7.74 -2.32 5.02
CA PHE A 50 -6.53 -2.91 4.49
C PHE A 50 -6.69 -4.39 4.15
N SER A 51 -7.47 -5.11 4.96
CA SER A 51 -7.83 -6.52 4.76
C SER A 51 -9.01 -6.70 3.79
N SER A 52 -9.54 -5.60 3.26
CA SER A 52 -10.69 -5.60 2.36
C SER A 52 -10.33 -6.09 0.95
N ILE A 53 -11.34 -6.21 0.09
CA ILE A 53 -11.21 -6.62 -1.32
C ILE A 53 -10.12 -5.80 -2.04
N ALA A 54 -9.97 -4.51 -1.72
CA ALA A 54 -8.92 -3.65 -2.27
C ALA A 54 -7.50 -4.17 -2.01
N GLY A 55 -7.17 -4.55 -0.77
CA GLY A 55 -5.83 -4.98 -0.41
C GLY A 55 -5.44 -6.28 -1.13
N VAL A 56 -6.39 -7.23 -1.21
CA VAL A 56 -6.19 -8.51 -1.91
C VAL A 56 -6.03 -8.29 -3.41
N LEU A 57 -6.94 -7.54 -4.04
CA LEU A 57 -6.85 -7.21 -5.46
C LEU A 57 -5.54 -6.49 -5.79
N TRP A 58 -5.16 -5.52 -4.95
CA TRP A 58 -3.95 -4.77 -5.17
C TRP A 58 -2.70 -5.65 -5.01
N ALA A 59 -2.66 -6.56 -4.04
CA ALA A 59 -1.58 -7.52 -3.90
C ALA A 59 -1.40 -8.36 -5.16
N VAL A 60 -2.49 -8.82 -5.79
CA VAL A 60 -2.46 -9.52 -7.08
C VAL A 60 -1.85 -8.62 -8.17
N PHE A 61 -2.27 -7.36 -8.27
CA PHE A 61 -1.67 -6.42 -9.24
C PHE A 61 -0.20 -6.10 -8.96
N VAL A 62 0.21 -6.07 -7.69
CA VAL A 62 1.61 -5.88 -7.29
C VAL A 62 2.44 -7.10 -7.73
N VAL A 63 1.93 -8.31 -7.56
CA VAL A 63 2.57 -9.55 -8.04
C VAL A 63 2.71 -9.51 -9.56
N ILE A 64 1.60 -9.29 -10.28
CA ILE A 64 1.59 -9.23 -11.75
C ILE A 64 2.54 -8.15 -12.27
N GLY A 65 2.47 -6.95 -11.70
CA GLY A 65 3.32 -5.82 -12.06
C GLY A 65 4.80 -6.09 -11.79
N SER A 66 5.11 -6.74 -10.67
CA SER A 66 6.48 -7.10 -10.31
C SER A 66 7.09 -8.11 -11.27
N ILE A 67 6.29 -8.99 -11.87
CA ILE A 67 6.72 -9.95 -12.88
C ILE A 67 6.78 -9.30 -14.27
N ARG A 68 5.68 -8.70 -14.73
CA ARG A 68 5.54 -8.18 -16.11
C ARG A 68 6.36 -6.93 -16.38
N LEU A 69 6.58 -6.07 -15.38
CA LEU A 69 7.30 -4.81 -15.53
C LEU A 69 8.73 -4.88 -14.99
N ARG A 70 9.25 -6.09 -14.74
CA ARG A 70 10.59 -6.29 -14.17
C ARG A 70 11.69 -5.61 -15.00
N ASP A 71 11.56 -5.67 -16.33
CA ASP A 71 12.53 -5.15 -17.31
C ASP A 71 12.17 -3.75 -17.82
N ARG A 72 11.06 -3.18 -17.33
CA ARG A 72 10.58 -1.84 -17.75
C ARG A 72 11.21 -0.73 -16.89
N PRO A 73 11.29 0.50 -17.41
CA PRO A 73 11.82 1.63 -16.66
C PRO A 73 11.03 1.89 -15.37
N ARG A 74 11.73 2.39 -14.34
CA ARG A 74 11.17 2.66 -13.00
C ARG A 74 9.87 3.47 -13.04
N GLY A 75 9.82 4.52 -13.85
CA GLY A 75 8.63 5.37 -13.96
C GLY A 75 7.37 4.61 -14.38
N ARG A 76 7.48 3.62 -15.27
CA ARG A 76 6.35 2.76 -15.67
C ARG A 76 5.90 1.84 -14.53
N ARG A 77 6.83 1.38 -13.68
CA ARG A 77 6.48 0.57 -12.50
C ARG A 77 5.74 1.39 -11.45
N VAL A 78 6.26 2.58 -11.15
CA VAL A 78 5.62 3.52 -10.20
C VAL A 78 4.20 3.84 -10.68
N LEU A 79 4.05 4.23 -11.94
CA LEU A 79 2.74 4.52 -12.53
C LEU A 79 1.79 3.33 -12.40
N TRP A 80 2.26 2.11 -12.71
CA TRP A 80 1.44 0.90 -12.61
C TRP A 80 0.97 0.63 -11.19
N PHE A 81 1.87 0.64 -10.20
CA PHE A 81 1.52 0.34 -8.82
C PHE A 81 0.60 1.41 -8.20
N SER A 82 0.84 2.68 -8.53
CA SER A 82 -0.03 3.79 -8.09
C SER A 82 -1.40 3.74 -8.76
N ALA A 83 -1.46 3.54 -10.08
CA ALA A 83 -2.73 3.46 -10.81
C ALA A 83 -3.55 2.23 -10.38
N SER A 84 -2.91 1.08 -10.16
CA SER A 84 -3.60 -0.11 -9.67
C SER A 84 -4.10 0.06 -8.23
N ALA A 85 -3.37 0.80 -7.37
CA ALA A 85 -3.84 1.12 -6.02
C ALA A 85 -5.12 1.97 -6.07
N VAL A 86 -5.13 3.02 -6.88
CA VAL A 86 -6.31 3.87 -7.09
C VAL A 86 -7.48 3.04 -7.62
N LEU A 87 -7.24 2.19 -8.62
CA LEU A 87 -8.29 1.32 -9.18
C LEU A 87 -8.90 0.40 -8.12
N CYS A 88 -8.06 -0.29 -7.34
CA CYS A 88 -8.52 -1.21 -6.29
C CYS A 88 -9.30 -0.48 -5.19
N ALA A 89 -8.81 0.69 -4.78
CA ALA A 89 -9.45 1.52 -3.78
C ALA A 89 -10.82 2.02 -4.26
N SER A 90 -10.91 2.49 -5.50
CA SER A 90 -12.17 2.94 -6.11
C SER A 90 -13.18 1.81 -6.22
N ILE A 91 -12.76 0.62 -6.68
CA ILE A 91 -13.65 -0.56 -6.74
C ILE A 91 -14.16 -0.90 -5.35
N ASN A 92 -13.28 -0.93 -4.34
CA ASN A 92 -13.67 -1.24 -2.98
C ASN A 92 -14.64 -0.21 -2.40
N ALA A 93 -14.37 1.08 -2.59
CA ALA A 93 -15.27 2.15 -2.15
C ALA A 93 -16.66 2.03 -2.81
N VAL A 94 -16.71 1.76 -4.12
CA VAL A 94 -17.97 1.58 -4.86
C VAL A 94 -18.73 0.34 -4.37
N VAL A 95 -18.05 -0.81 -4.23
CA VAL A 95 -18.66 -2.06 -3.78
C VAL A 95 -19.21 -1.91 -2.36
N VAL A 96 -18.41 -1.38 -1.43
CA VAL A 96 -18.85 -1.18 -0.05
C VAL A 96 -20.01 -0.18 0.01
N SER A 97 -19.94 0.92 -0.73
CA SER A 97 -21.03 1.91 -0.77
C SER A 97 -22.32 1.32 -1.34
N ALA A 98 -22.22 0.53 -2.42
CA ALA A 98 -23.38 -0.13 -3.03
C ALA A 98 -24.01 -1.17 -2.10
N LEU A 99 -23.19 -1.98 -1.41
CA LEU A 99 -23.66 -2.95 -0.41
C LEU A 99 -24.30 -2.27 0.81
N SER A 100 -23.88 -1.04 1.12
CA SER A 100 -24.40 -0.26 2.25
C SER A 100 -25.69 0.48 1.93
N ALA A 101 -26.11 0.55 0.66
CA ALA A 101 -27.34 1.24 0.27
C ALA A 101 -28.62 0.61 0.86
N GLY A 102 -28.56 -0.66 1.26
CA GLY A 102 -29.64 -1.36 1.97
C GLY A 102 -29.56 -1.30 3.50
N ALA A 103 -28.59 -0.58 4.08
CA ALA A 103 -28.45 -0.49 5.53
C ALA A 103 -29.28 0.69 6.07
N ASP A 104 -30.39 0.36 6.74
CA ASP A 104 -31.38 1.28 7.33
C ASP A 104 -30.73 2.45 8.09
N GLY A 105 -30.61 3.61 7.44
CA GLY A 105 -30.08 4.85 8.01
C GLY A 105 -28.55 4.92 8.19
N TRP A 106 -27.83 3.80 8.19
CA TRP A 106 -26.38 3.74 8.38
C TRP A 106 -25.57 3.78 7.07
N GLY A 107 -26.22 3.58 5.92
CA GLY A 107 -25.54 3.46 4.63
C GLY A 107 -24.61 4.62 4.28
N GLY A 108 -25.02 5.85 4.56
CA GLY A 108 -24.20 7.05 4.31
C GLY A 108 -22.93 7.10 5.17
N LEU A 109 -23.02 6.69 6.43
CA LEU A 109 -21.86 6.62 7.33
C LEU A 109 -20.86 5.55 6.86
N ILE A 110 -21.36 4.36 6.49
CA ILE A 110 -20.51 3.26 6.01
C ILE A 110 -19.81 3.65 4.71
N ALA A 111 -20.52 4.30 3.79
CA ALA A 111 -19.93 4.82 2.55
C ALA A 111 -18.83 5.87 2.82
N ALA A 112 -19.06 6.80 3.75
CA ALA A 112 -18.06 7.80 4.13
C ALA A 112 -16.79 7.16 4.73
N ILE A 113 -16.96 6.18 5.61
CA ILE A 113 -15.85 5.41 6.18
C ILE A 113 -15.09 4.68 5.06
N ALA A 114 -15.80 4.01 4.15
CA ALA A 114 -15.19 3.28 3.03
C ALA A 114 -14.35 4.21 2.13
N ILE A 115 -14.84 5.41 1.85
CA ILE A 115 -14.11 6.42 1.06
C ILE A 115 -12.88 6.92 1.82
N GLY A 116 -13.02 7.29 3.09
CA GLY A 116 -11.89 7.78 3.90
C GLY A 116 -10.78 6.74 4.01
N VAL A 117 -11.16 5.49 4.20
CA VAL A 117 -10.25 4.36 4.28
C VAL A 117 -9.60 4.03 2.93
N ALA A 118 -10.35 4.11 1.82
CA ALA A 118 -9.80 3.99 0.48
C ALA A 118 -8.74 5.07 0.19
N ALA A 119 -8.97 6.31 0.64
CA ALA A 119 -8.00 7.39 0.50
C ALA A 119 -6.70 7.12 1.28
N ILE A 120 -6.81 6.64 2.53
CA ILE A 120 -5.64 6.26 3.35
C ILE A 120 -4.86 5.14 2.67
N PHE A 121 -5.55 4.13 2.13
CA PHE A 121 -4.92 3.04 1.39
C PHE A 121 -4.15 3.55 0.16
N VAL A 122 -4.77 4.40 -0.67
CA VAL A 122 -4.13 4.97 -1.86
C VAL A 122 -2.90 5.79 -1.48
N ALA A 123 -3.02 6.69 -0.49
CA ALA A 123 -1.91 7.51 -0.03
C ALA A 123 -0.74 6.64 0.46
N SER A 124 -1.05 5.61 1.25
CA SER A 124 -0.07 4.66 1.77
C SER A 124 0.60 3.87 0.65
N ALA A 125 -0.17 3.40 -0.34
CA ALA A 125 0.33 2.61 -1.46
C ALA A 125 1.24 3.44 -2.38
N ILE A 126 0.88 4.69 -2.63
CA ILE A 126 1.71 5.64 -3.38
C ILE A 126 3.00 5.92 -2.61
N ALA A 127 2.92 6.26 -1.32
CA ALA A 127 4.08 6.51 -0.48
C ALA A 127 5.03 5.30 -0.45
N ALA A 128 4.50 4.09 -0.22
CA ALA A 128 5.26 2.85 -0.24
C ALA A 128 5.92 2.61 -1.61
N THR A 129 5.19 2.84 -2.70
CA THR A 129 5.73 2.70 -4.06
C THR A 129 6.91 3.64 -4.29
N LEU A 130 6.79 4.90 -3.88
CA LEU A 130 7.87 5.88 -3.99
C LEU A 130 9.07 5.50 -3.13
N ILE A 131 8.85 5.09 -1.88
CA ILE A 131 9.92 4.64 -0.97
C ILE A 131 10.64 3.42 -1.55
N VAL A 132 9.91 2.40 -2.01
CA VAL A 132 10.50 1.16 -2.51
C VAL A 132 11.28 1.40 -3.80
N GLU A 133 10.68 2.06 -4.80
CA GLU A 133 11.32 2.21 -6.12
C GLU A 133 12.37 3.33 -6.16
N LEU A 134 12.18 4.43 -5.43
CA LEU A 134 13.07 5.60 -5.50
C LEU A 134 14.13 5.63 -4.41
N VAL A 135 13.85 5.08 -3.23
CA VAL A 135 14.80 5.04 -2.12
C VAL A 135 15.44 3.66 -2.07
N ILE A 136 14.72 2.63 -1.64
CA ILE A 136 15.32 1.33 -1.29
C ILE A 136 16.01 0.66 -2.49
N LEU A 137 15.32 0.57 -3.65
CA LEU A 137 15.86 -0.10 -4.83
C LEU A 137 16.84 0.78 -5.64
N ARG A 138 16.85 2.10 -5.43
CA ARG A 138 17.86 2.98 -6.02
C ARG A 138 19.19 2.84 -5.29
N THR A 139 19.18 2.89 -3.97
CA THR A 139 20.41 2.84 -3.15
C THR A 139 21.11 1.49 -3.29
N ARG A 140 20.35 0.38 -3.38
CA ARG A 140 20.91 -0.97 -3.61
C ARG A 140 21.61 -1.13 -4.96
N ALA A 141 21.21 -0.37 -5.99
CA ALA A 141 21.89 -0.41 -7.29
C ALA A 141 23.20 0.41 -7.29
N ALA A 142 23.25 1.49 -6.51
CA ALA A 142 24.43 2.36 -6.39
C ALA A 142 25.54 1.73 -5.52
N ALA A 143 25.18 0.86 -4.57
CA ALA A 143 26.10 0.29 -3.60
C ALA A 143 26.98 -0.87 -4.11
N THR A 144 27.23 -0.99 -5.42
CA THR A 144 28.18 -1.99 -5.95
C THR A 144 29.57 -1.35 -5.98
N PRO A 145 30.50 -1.70 -5.08
CA PRO A 145 31.85 -1.15 -5.13
C PRO A 145 32.57 -1.80 -6.32
N THR A 146 33.06 -0.97 -7.23
CA THR A 146 34.07 -1.38 -8.21
C THR A 146 35.29 -1.86 -7.44
N THR A 147 35.49 -3.17 -7.33
CA THR A 147 36.80 -3.72 -6.98
C THR A 147 37.73 -3.35 -8.12
N ALA A 148 38.55 -2.32 -7.91
CA ALA A 148 39.62 -1.94 -8.81
C ALA A 148 40.56 -3.14 -9.02
N PRO A 149 41.10 -3.34 -10.23
CA PRO A 149 42.12 -4.36 -10.44
C PRO A 149 43.39 -3.88 -9.75
N THR A 150 43.73 -4.47 -8.61
CA THR A 150 45.08 -4.31 -8.05
C THR A 150 46.02 -5.00 -9.02
N ALA A 151 46.77 -4.17 -9.75
CA ALA A 151 47.77 -4.56 -10.73
C ALA A 151 48.80 -5.53 -10.11
N ALA A 152 49.10 -6.60 -10.85
CA ALA A 152 50.35 -7.33 -10.72
C ALA A 152 51.50 -6.42 -11.19
N PRO A 153 52.62 -6.43 -10.47
CA PRO A 153 53.81 -7.13 -10.98
C PRO A 153 54.31 -8.24 -10.07
#